data_AF-A0A1V5IAL5-F1
#
_entry.id   AF-A0A1V5IAL5-F1
#
_cell.length_a   1.000
_cell.length_b   1.000
_cell.length_c   1.000
_cell.angle_alpha   90.00
_cell.angle_beta   90.00
_cell.angle_gamma   90.00
#
_symmetry.space_group_name_H-M   'P 1'
#
loop_
_entity.id
_entity.type
_entity.pdbx_description
1 polymer ?
#
loop_
_entity_poly.entity_id
_entity_poly.type
_entity_poly.pdbx_seq_one_letter_code
_entity_poly.pdbx_strand_id
1 'polypeptide(L)'
;MYNYGNMYPQADSVVRTLMPAVLDQAGLRTAAARLRSLGRLESPEGAVEACAMLSEVRETSDGAADGWEGLVEEAAFWSEAAVRCAFEGDKASFSFCVGRVRAEMDRGLQLLRLH
;
A
#
# COMPACT_ATOMS: atom_id res chain seq x y z
N MET A 1 17.62 -11.99 22.86
CA MET A 1 17.52 -10.68 22.22
C MET A 1 16.45 -10.80 21.16
N TYR A 2 15.22 -10.35 21.45
CA TYR A 2 14.12 -10.43 20.48
C TYR A 2 14.41 -9.44 19.35
N ASN A 3 14.41 -9.93 18.12
CA ASN A 3 14.75 -9.16 16.92
C ASN A 3 13.58 -8.23 16.58
N TYR A 4 13.46 -7.12 17.32
CA TYR A 4 12.38 -6.13 17.20
C TYR A 4 12.62 -5.08 16.08
N GLY A 5 13.50 -5.34 15.11
CA GLY A 5 14.27 -4.27 14.46
C GLY A 5 14.07 -4.03 12.96
N ASN A 6 13.18 -4.73 12.24
CA ASN A 6 13.07 -4.51 10.81
C ASN A 6 11.62 -4.34 10.34
N MET A 7 11.25 -3.12 9.96
CA MET A 7 9.93 -2.78 9.39
C MET A 7 9.86 -3.10 7.88
N TYR A 8 11.01 -3.29 7.22
CA TYR A 8 11.09 -3.54 5.78
C TYR A 8 10.27 -4.75 5.31
N PRO A 9 10.28 -5.92 5.98
CA PRO A 9 9.45 -7.05 5.55
C PRO A 9 7.95 -6.75 5.61
N GLN A 10 7.53 -5.92 6.57
CA GLN A 10 6.13 -5.54 6.73
C GLN A 10 5.73 -4.45 5.72
N ALA A 11 6.61 -3.48 5.44
CA ALA A 11 6.44 -2.52 4.35
C ALA A 11 6.39 -3.23 2.98
N ASP A 12 7.28 -4.20 2.75
CA ASP A 12 7.31 -5.03 1.54
C ASP A 12 5.99 -5.79 1.37
N SER A 13 5.47 -6.37 2.45
CA SER A 13 4.16 -7.04 2.44
C SER A 13 3.00 -6.08 2.10
N VAL A 14 3.01 -4.85 2.63
CA VAL A 14 2.01 -3.83 2.30
C VAL A 14 2.01 -3.54 0.79
N VAL A 15 3.17 -3.28 0.21
CA VAL A 15 3.31 -2.86 -1.19
C VAL A 15 3.12 -4.01 -2.17
N ARG A 16 3.67 -5.18 -1.88
CA ARG A 16 3.78 -6.28 -2.86
C ARG A 16 2.78 -7.41 -2.63
N THR A 17 2.07 -7.41 -1.51
CA THR A 17 1.04 -8.42 -1.19
C THR A 17 -0.33 -7.81 -0.95
N LEU A 18 -0.45 -6.89 0.02
CA LEU A 18 -1.74 -6.36 0.43
C LEU A 18 -2.35 -5.45 -0.64
N MET A 19 -1.59 -4.44 -1.11
CA MET A 19 -2.07 -3.54 -2.15
C MET A 19 -2.45 -4.26 -3.45
N PRO A 20 -1.62 -5.17 -3.99
CA PRO A 20 -1.97 -5.91 -5.19
C PRO A 20 -3.21 -6.79 -5.05
N ALA A 21 -3.53 -7.30 -3.84
CA ALA A 21 -4.73 -8.10 -3.63
C ALA A 21 -6.01 -7.26 -3.69
N VAL A 22 -5.93 -6.00 -3.25
CA VAL A 22 -7.04 -5.04 -3.38
C VAL A 22 -7.20 -4.59 -4.82
N LEU A 23 -6.10 -4.24 -5.49
CA LEU A 23 -6.10 -3.84 -6.89
C LEU A 23 -6.64 -4.94 -7.82
N ASP A 24 -6.33 -6.22 -7.56
CA ASP A 24 -6.89 -7.33 -8.32
C ASP A 24 -8.42 -7.41 -8.20
N GLN A 25 -8.95 -7.22 -6.98
CA GLN A 25 -10.39 -7.24 -6.70
C GLN A 25 -11.10 -6.02 -7.31
N ALA A 26 -10.40 -4.90 -7.38
CA ALA A 26 -10.82 -3.69 -8.09
C ALA A 26 -10.73 -3.80 -9.63
N GLY A 27 -10.25 -4.92 -10.17
CA GLY A 27 -10.03 -5.07 -11.62
C GLY A 27 -8.79 -4.35 -12.17
N LEU A 28 -8.01 -3.67 -11.32
CA LEU A 28 -6.78 -2.95 -11.64
C LEU A 28 -5.56 -3.89 -11.72
N ARG A 29 -5.71 -4.98 -12.48
CA ARG A 29 -4.73 -6.10 -12.53
C ARG A 29 -3.35 -5.68 -13.02
N THR A 30 -3.27 -4.70 -13.92
CA THR A 30 -1.99 -4.18 -14.42
C THR A 30 -1.20 -3.49 -13.31
N ALA A 31 -1.84 -2.62 -12.52
CA ALA A 31 -1.21 -1.96 -11.38
C ALA A 31 -0.79 -2.99 -10.31
N ALA A 32 -1.65 -3.97 -10.03
CA ALA A 32 -1.35 -5.07 -9.12
C ALA A 32 -0.10 -5.87 -9.54
N ALA A 33 0.00 -6.21 -10.84
CA ALA A 33 1.16 -6.93 -11.38
C ALA A 33 2.46 -6.12 -11.27
N ARG A 34 2.41 -4.82 -11.56
CA ARG A 34 3.57 -3.92 -11.45
C ARG A 34 4.09 -3.86 -10.01
N LEU A 35 3.21 -3.66 -9.04
CA LEU A 35 3.61 -3.66 -7.62
C LEU A 35 4.24 -4.98 -7.19
N ARG A 36 3.73 -6.13 -7.63
CA ARG A 36 4.34 -7.44 -7.33
C ARG A 36 5.74 -7.60 -7.94
N SER A 37 5.95 -7.03 -9.12
CA SER A 37 7.22 -7.11 -9.86
C SER A 37 8.33 -6.24 -9.28
N LEU A 38 8.01 -5.32 -8.36
CA LEU A 38 9.02 -4.54 -7.65
C LEU A 38 10.03 -5.45 -6.96
N GLY A 39 11.28 -4.97 -6.88
CA GLY A 39 12.29 -5.54 -6.01
C GLY A 39 11.84 -5.54 -4.55
N ARG A 40 12.51 -6.31 -3.69
CA ARG A 40 12.24 -6.23 -2.25
C ARG A 40 12.60 -4.85 -1.73
N LEU A 41 11.80 -4.36 -0.77
CA LEU A 41 12.05 -3.08 -0.08
C LEU A 41 13.19 -3.18 0.92
N GLU A 42 14.40 -3.47 0.45
CA GLU A 42 15.60 -3.62 1.27
C GLU A 42 16.61 -2.47 1.03
N SER A 43 16.33 -1.56 0.08
CA SER A 43 17.18 -0.41 -0.25
C SER A 43 16.39 0.86 -0.51
N PRO A 44 17.01 2.05 -0.38
CA PRO A 44 16.37 3.34 -0.66
C PRO A 44 15.81 3.44 -2.08
N GLU A 45 16.48 2.85 -3.07
CA GLU A 45 16.01 2.83 -4.46
C GLU A 45 14.70 2.06 -4.60
N GLY A 46 14.58 0.91 -3.92
CA GLY A 46 13.33 0.16 -3.87
C GLY A 46 12.20 0.94 -3.19
N ALA A 47 12.52 1.73 -2.16
CA ALA A 47 11.57 2.62 -1.49
C ALA A 47 10.99 3.66 -2.46
N VAL A 48 11.88 4.33 -3.20
CA VAL A 48 11.53 5.37 -4.16
C VAL A 48 10.67 4.79 -5.27
N GLU A 49 11.07 3.63 -5.82
CA GLU A 49 10.30 2.94 -6.86
C GLU A 49 8.89 2.55 -6.36
N ALA A 50 8.79 2.00 -5.15
CA ALA A 50 7.49 1.68 -4.56
C ALA A 50 6.63 2.92 -4.31
N CYS A 51 7.21 4.01 -3.81
CA CYS A 51 6.47 5.26 -3.61
C CYS A 51 5.96 5.83 -4.94
N ALA A 52 6.79 5.80 -5.99
CA ALA A 52 6.38 6.23 -7.32
C ALA A 52 5.21 5.40 -7.86
N MET A 53 5.27 4.07 -7.74
CA MET A 53 4.17 3.20 -8.17
C MET A 53 2.88 3.44 -7.37
N LEU A 54 2.98 3.67 -6.06
CA LEU A 54 1.81 3.98 -5.24
C LEU A 54 1.21 5.35 -5.58
N SER A 55 2.02 6.34 -5.93
CA SER A 55 1.55 7.62 -6.46
C SER A 55 0.78 7.43 -7.77
N GLU A 56 1.31 6.63 -8.70
CA GLU A 56 0.61 6.31 -9.96
C GLU A 56 -0.74 5.61 -9.72
N VAL A 57 -0.82 4.71 -8.74
CA VAL A 57 -2.08 4.05 -8.35
C VAL A 57 -3.12 5.09 -7.89
N ARG A 58 -2.70 6.09 -7.12
CA ARG A 58 -3.59 7.16 -6.65
C ARG A 58 -4.09 8.04 -7.79
N GLU A 59 -3.22 8.34 -8.75
CA GLU A 59 -3.56 9.14 -9.92
C GLU A 59 -4.47 8.39 -10.91
N THR A 60 -4.49 7.05 -10.86
CA THR A 60 -5.39 6.24 -11.71
C THR A 60 -6.81 6.12 -11.15
N SER A 61 -6.98 6.31 -9.84
CA SER A 61 -8.28 6.34 -9.18
C SER A 61 -8.92 7.73 -9.30
N ASP A 62 -9.48 8.07 -10.46
CA ASP A 62 -10.25 9.31 -10.69
C ASP A 62 -11.68 9.23 -10.11
N GLY A 63 -11.84 8.47 -9.02
CA GLY A 63 -13.14 8.02 -8.51
C GLY A 63 -13.77 8.95 -7.49
N ALA A 64 -15.08 8.84 -7.32
CA ALA A 64 -15.79 9.56 -6.27
C ALA A 64 -15.22 9.20 -4.89
N ALA A 65 -15.01 10.20 -4.03
CA ALA A 65 -14.42 10.03 -2.69
C ALA A 65 -15.18 9.01 -1.80
N ASP A 66 -16.46 8.76 -2.09
CA ASP A 66 -17.32 7.83 -1.36
C ASP A 66 -17.40 6.42 -1.99
N GLY A 67 -16.69 6.20 -3.11
CA GLY A 67 -16.63 4.92 -3.83
C GLY A 67 -15.52 4.00 -3.34
N TRP A 68 -15.44 2.79 -3.91
CA TRP A 68 -14.33 1.88 -3.62
C TRP A 68 -13.00 2.42 -4.14
N GLU A 69 -13.05 3.24 -5.20
CA GLU A 69 -11.92 3.92 -5.82
C GLU A 69 -11.21 4.86 -4.84
N GLY A 70 -11.95 5.69 -4.10
CA GLY A 70 -11.39 6.59 -3.09
C GLY A 70 -10.71 5.83 -1.94
N LEU A 71 -11.22 4.64 -1.59
CA LEU A 71 -10.60 3.79 -0.58
C LEU A 71 -9.33 3.10 -1.08
N VAL A 72 -9.23 2.81 -2.38
CA VAL A 72 -7.97 2.36 -3.01
C VAL A 72 -6.94 3.49 -3.01
N GLU A 73 -7.36 4.72 -3.31
CA GLU A 73 -6.49 5.90 -3.25
C GLU A 73 -5.92 6.11 -1.84
N GLU A 74 -6.80 6.12 -0.83
CA GLU A 74 -6.41 6.25 0.57
C GLU A 74 -5.48 5.11 0.99
N ALA A 75 -5.80 3.86 0.65
CA ALA A 75 -4.94 2.73 0.95
C ALA A 75 -3.54 2.88 0.33
N ALA A 76 -3.45 3.43 -0.89
CA ALA A 76 -2.18 3.68 -1.58
C ALA A 76 -1.39 4.80 -0.90
N PHE A 77 -2.06 5.88 -0.48
CA PHE A 77 -1.45 6.94 0.31
C PHE A 77 -0.87 6.41 1.64
N TRP A 78 -1.65 5.64 2.40
CA TRP A 78 -1.17 5.07 3.66
C TRP A 78 -0.08 4.02 3.45
N SER A 79 -0.07 3.33 2.30
CA SER A 79 1.00 2.40 1.93
C SER A 79 2.29 3.13 1.65
N GLU A 80 2.24 4.26 0.95
CA GLU A 80 3.40 5.12 0.66
C GLU A 80 3.98 5.68 1.97
N ALA A 81 3.10 6.16 2.87
CA ALA A 81 3.49 6.63 4.19
C ALA A 81 4.14 5.52 5.02
N ALA A 82 3.62 4.28 4.98
CA ALA A 82 4.23 3.14 5.66
C ALA A 82 5.62 2.82 5.11
N VAL A 83 5.86 2.91 3.79
CA VAL A 83 7.20 2.75 3.22
C VAL A 83 8.13 3.83 3.76
N ARG A 84 7.73 5.12 3.70
CA ARG A 84 8.55 6.23 4.21
C ARG A 84 8.91 6.05 5.69
N CYS A 85 7.93 5.75 6.55
CA CYS A 85 8.19 5.51 7.97
C CYS A 85 9.12 4.32 8.22
N ALA A 86 9.03 3.26 7.41
CA ALA A 86 9.94 2.12 7.52
C ALA A 86 11.39 2.51 7.20
N PHE A 87 11.60 3.36 6.20
CA PHE A 87 12.92 3.88 5.82
C PHE A 87 13.48 4.90 6.80
N GLU A 88 12.62 5.75 7.39
CA GLU A 88 13.01 6.73 8.40
C GLU A 88 13.24 6.10 9.79
N GLY A 89 12.83 4.85 9.99
CA GLY A 89 12.90 4.18 11.28
C GLY A 89 11.83 4.63 12.28
N ASP A 90 10.79 5.36 11.84
CA ASP A 90 9.68 5.80 12.69
C ASP A 90 8.65 4.68 12.89
N LYS A 91 8.85 3.92 13.96
CA LYS A 91 8.00 2.77 14.30
C LYS A 91 6.58 3.16 14.70
N ALA A 92 6.38 4.31 15.35
CA ALA A 92 5.07 4.72 15.83
C ALA A 92 4.18 5.08 14.65
N SER A 93 4.69 5.94 13.76
CA SER A 93 4.00 6.33 12.54
C SER A 93 3.84 5.16 11.58
N PHE A 94 4.83 4.27 11.46
CA PHE A 94 4.71 3.05 10.66
C PHE A 94 3.52 2.19 11.09
N SER A 95 3.41 1.92 12.40
CA SER A 95 2.34 1.07 12.94
C SER A 95 0.96 1.70 12.69
N PHE A 96 0.87 3.03 12.83
CA PHE A 96 -0.35 3.78 12.49
C PHE A 96 -0.68 3.67 11.00
N CYS A 97 0.28 3.89 10.11
CA CYS A 97 0.08 3.82 8.66
C CYS A 97 -0.38 2.42 8.23
N VAL A 98 0.26 1.35 8.70
CA VAL A 98 -0.17 -0.02 8.39
C VAL A 98 -1.58 -0.31 8.90
N GLY A 99 -1.95 0.22 10.07
CA GLY A 99 -3.32 0.13 10.59
C GLY A 99 -4.33 0.80 9.66
N ARG A 100 -4.01 1.99 9.15
CA ARG A 100 -4.85 2.73 8.19
C ARG A 100 -4.96 1.99 6.86
N VAL A 101 -3.85 1.49 6.30
CA VAL A 101 -3.85 0.67 5.07
C VAL A 101 -4.86 -0.46 5.17
N ARG A 102 -4.80 -1.25 6.26
CA ARG A 102 -5.72 -2.39 6.44
C ARG A 102 -7.17 -1.95 6.56
N ALA A 103 -7.44 -0.89 7.31
CA ALA A 103 -8.79 -0.39 7.51
C ALA A 103 -9.43 0.09 6.19
N GLU A 104 -8.71 0.88 5.39
CA GLU A 104 -9.24 1.39 4.13
C GLU A 104 -9.37 0.28 3.07
N MET A 105 -8.42 -0.67 3.04
CA MET A 105 -8.55 -1.87 2.20
C MET A 105 -9.77 -2.71 2.57
N ASP A 106 -9.99 -3.01 3.86
CA ASP A 106 -11.14 -3.81 4.29
C ASP A 106 -12.45 -3.14 3.92
N ARG A 107 -12.53 -1.81 4.08
CA ARG A 107 -13.71 -1.01 3.66
C ARG A 107 -13.88 -1.01 2.14
N GLY A 108 -12.80 -0.83 1.38
CA GLY A 108 -12.82 -0.82 -0.08
C GLY A 108 -13.28 -2.15 -0.65
N LEU A 109 -12.79 -3.26 -0.08
CA LEU A 109 -13.21 -4.61 -0.45
C LEU A 109 -14.69 -4.89 -0.11
N GLN A 110 -15.20 -4.34 0.99
CA GLN A 110 -16.63 -4.44 1.30
C GLN A 110 -17.49 -3.69 0.27
N LEU A 111 -17.09 -2.49 -0.14
CA LEU A 111 -17.81 -1.71 -1.16
C LEU A 111 -17.75 -2.35 -2.55
N LEU A 112 -16.60 -2.92 -2.94
CA LEU A 112 -16.42 -3.67 -4.19
C LEU A 112 -17.36 -4.86 -4.30
N ARG A 113 -17.71 -5.50 -3.18
CA ARG A 113 -18.62 -6.66 -3.16
C ARG A 113 -20.10 -6.27 -3.26
N LEU A 114 -20.42 -4.99 -3.06
CA LEU A 114 -21.78 -4.47 -3.13
C LEU A 114 -22.13 -3.92 -4.53
N HIS A 115 -21.12 -3.74 -5.40
CA HIS A 115 -21.26 -3.36 -6.81
C HIS A 115 -21.20 -4.59 -7.72
#